data_AF-A0A8T5BII9-F1
#
_entry.id   AF-A0A8T5BII9-F1
#
_cell.length_a   1.000
_cell.length_b   1.000
_cell.length_c   1.000
_cell.angle_alpha   90.00
_cell.angle_beta   90.00
_cell.angle_gamma   90.00
#
_symmetry.space_group_name_H-M   'P 1'
#
loop_
_entity.id
_entity.type
_entity.pdbx_description
1 polymer ?
#
loop_
_entity_poly.entity_id
_entity_poly.type
_entity_poly.pdbx_seq_one_letter_code
_entity_poly.pdbx_strand_id
1 'polypeptide(L)'
;MGREAGQKCVVVSVADKNFVLVTGPKSLTGVRRRRVNVSHLAFTPYKLNIKENASDEEVLKTIQESGLIDFMKEEASVKFE
;
A
#
# COMPACT_ATOMS: atom_id res chain seq x y z
N MET A 1 -0.04 -13.23 -13.38
CA MET A 1 -0.63 -12.37 -12.33
C MET A 1 0.16 -12.54 -11.04
N GLY A 2 0.52 -11.45 -10.38
CA GLY A 2 1.24 -11.51 -9.10
C GLY A 2 0.33 -12.05 -7.98
N ARG A 3 0.92 -12.73 -6.99
CA ARG A 3 0.18 -13.31 -5.84
C ARG A 3 -0.65 -12.29 -5.04
N GLU A 4 -0.32 -11.01 -5.13
CA GLU A 4 -1.00 -9.90 -4.42
C GLU A 4 -1.60 -8.90 -5.42
N ALA A 5 -1.86 -9.31 -6.67
CA ALA A 5 -2.48 -8.44 -7.66
C ALA A 5 -3.91 -8.06 -7.22
N GLY A 6 -4.24 -6.77 -7.30
CA GLY A 6 -5.53 -6.23 -6.84
C GLY A 6 -5.56 -5.80 -5.37
N GLN A 7 -4.52 -6.11 -4.59
CA GLN A 7 -4.40 -5.64 -3.21
C GLN A 7 -3.81 -4.23 -3.14
N LYS A 8 -4.35 -3.43 -2.23
CA LYS A 8 -3.90 -2.07 -1.98
C LYS A 8 -2.74 -2.07 -0.98
N CYS A 9 -1.82 -1.13 -1.15
CA CYS A 9 -0.65 -1.00 -0.29
C CYS A 9 -0.29 0.47 -0.10
N VAL A 10 0.46 0.75 0.96
CA VAL A 10 0.93 2.08 1.33
C VAL A 10 2.45 2.12 1.16
N VAL A 11 2.94 3.19 0.53
CA VAL A 11 4.38 3.42 0.37
C VAL A 11 4.92 4.05 1.65
N VAL A 12 5.82 3.35 2.33
CA VAL A 12 6.37 3.75 3.64
C VAL A 12 7.65 4.56 3.52
N SER A 13 8.48 4.23 2.53
CA SER A 13 9.74 4.93 2.29
C SER A 13 10.18 4.74 0.85
N VAL A 14 10.88 5.73 0.32
CA VAL A 14 11.49 5.68 -1.02
C VAL A 14 12.92 5.18 -0.83
N ALA A 15 13.23 3.98 -1.33
CA ALA A 15 14.56 3.43 -1.20
C ALA A 15 15.49 3.98 -2.29
N ASP A 16 15.00 4.05 -3.53
CA ASP A 16 15.77 4.47 -4.71
C ASP A 16 14.86 5.15 -5.75
N LYS A 17 15.44 5.62 -6.85
CA LYS A 17 14.72 6.23 -7.99
C LYS A 17 13.57 5.36 -8.52
N ASN A 18 13.73 4.03 -8.52
CA ASN A 18 12.76 3.10 -9.11
C ASN A 18 12.15 2.14 -8.08
N PHE A 19 12.64 2.13 -6.84
CA PHE A 19 12.21 1.18 -5.84
C PHE A 19 11.66 1.88 -4.61
N VAL A 20 10.50 1.39 -4.18
CA VAL A 20 9.81 1.87 -2.99
C VAL A 20 9.58 0.73 -2.01
N LEU A 21 9.61 1.05 -0.72
CA LEU A 21 9.22 0.13 0.33
C LEU A 21 7.73 0.28 0.54
N VAL A 22 6.98 -0.77 0.22
CA VAL A 22 5.54 -0.84 0.46
C VAL A 22 5.25 -1.68 1.69
N THR A 23 4.22 -1.29 2.43
CA THR A 23 3.59 -2.14 3.43
C THR A 23 2.08 -2.16 3.20
N GLY A 24 1.48 -3.30 3.49
CA GLY A 24 0.05 -3.39 3.75
C GLY A 24 -0.09 -4.05 5.10
N PRO A 25 -0.83 -3.47 6.05
CA PRO A 25 -1.08 -4.16 7.29
C PRO A 25 -1.72 -5.52 6.99
N LYS A 26 -1.11 -6.62 7.48
CA LYS A 26 -1.62 -7.99 7.24
C LYS A 26 -3.10 -8.14 7.60
N SER A 27 -3.55 -7.40 8.61
CA SER A 27 -4.94 -7.40 9.08
C SER A 27 -5.93 -6.75 8.09
N LEU A 28 -5.46 -5.94 7.14
CA LEU A 28 -6.30 -5.26 6.15
C LEU A 28 -6.18 -5.89 4.77
N THR A 29 -4.98 -5.89 4.20
CA THR A 29 -4.76 -6.29 2.80
C THR A 29 -4.00 -7.58 2.63
N GLY A 30 -3.29 -8.05 3.67
CA GLY A 30 -2.45 -9.25 3.57
C GLY A 30 -1.12 -9.05 2.83
N VAL A 31 -0.86 -7.84 2.31
CA VAL A 31 0.36 -7.51 1.57
C VAL A 31 1.56 -7.56 2.50
N ARG A 32 2.63 -8.25 2.11
CA ARG A 32 3.86 -8.26 2.94
C ARG A 32 4.69 -7.01 2.73
N ARG A 33 5.31 -6.51 3.81
CA ARG A 33 6.31 -5.44 3.73
C ARG A 33 7.46 -5.89 2.82
N ARG A 34 7.61 -5.26 1.66
CA ARG A 34 8.60 -5.62 0.65
C ARG A 34 9.02 -4.42 -0.17
N ARG A 35 10.18 -4.54 -0.81
CA ARG A 35 10.64 -3.58 -1.81
C ARG A 35 10.02 -3.95 -3.16
N VAL A 36 9.35 -3.00 -3.80
CA VAL A 36 8.76 -3.16 -5.13
C VAL A 36 9.25 -2.08 -6.07
N ASN A 37 9.26 -2.39 -7.36
CA ASN A 37 9.52 -1.40 -8.39
C ASN A 37 8.24 -0.57 -8.62
N VAL A 38 8.41 0.75 -8.75
CA VAL A 38 7.33 1.71 -8.99
C VAL A 38 6.55 1.38 -10.26
N SER A 39 7.19 0.76 -11.26
CA SER A 39 6.55 0.35 -12.52
C SER A 39 5.42 -0.69 -12.36
N HIS A 40 5.38 -1.40 -11.24
CA HIS A 40 4.33 -2.39 -10.94
C HIS A 40 3.22 -1.85 -10.04
N LEU A 41 3.30 -0.58 -9.64
CA LEU A 41 2.31 0.05 -8.77
C LEU A 41 1.35 0.89 -9.62
N ALA A 42 0.06 0.77 -9.33
CA ALA A 42 -0.94 1.72 -9.78
C ALA A 42 -1.13 2.77 -8.69
N PHE A 43 -0.88 4.04 -9.02
CA PHE A 43 -1.07 5.14 -8.06
C PHE A 43 -2.55 5.42 -7.84
N THR A 44 -2.93 5.63 -6.59
CA THR A 44 -4.28 6.05 -6.20
C THR A 44 -4.29 7.57 -5.95
N PRO A 45 -5.45 8.24 -6.08
CA PRO A 45 -5.56 9.68 -5.80
C PRO A 45 -5.50 10.02 -4.30
N TYR A 46 -5.51 9.01 -3.43
CA TYR A 46 -5.48 9.19 -1.98
C TYR A 46 -4.05 9.34 -1.48
N LYS A 47 -3.82 10.39 -0.68
CA LYS A 47 -2.53 10.65 -0.06
C LYS A 47 -2.64 10.46 1.45
N LEU A 48 -1.85 9.53 1.97
CA LEU A 48 -1.66 9.35 3.41
C LEU A 48 -0.40 10.11 3.82
N ASN A 49 -0.46 10.86 4.92
CA ASN A 49 0.70 11.55 5.46
C ASN A 49 1.28 10.70 6.59
N ILE A 50 2.29 9.89 6.28
CA ILE A 50 2.98 9.03 7.24
C ILE A 50 4.44 9.46 7.38
N LYS A 51 5.04 9.16 8.55
CA LYS A 51 6.48 9.32 8.73
C LYS A 51 7.24 8.29 7.91
N GLU A 52 8.43 8.67 7.45
CA GLU A 52 9.34 7.76 6.78
C GLU A 52 9.70 6.60 7.72
N ASN A 53 9.61 5.36 7.21
CA ASN A 53 9.81 4.14 7.98
C ASN A 53 8.78 3.88 9.10
N ALA A 54 7.56 4.41 8.98
CA ALA A 54 6.46 4.09 9.88
C ALA A 54 6.30 2.57 10.12
N SER A 55 5.97 2.23 11.37
CA SER A 55 5.68 0.86 11.78
C SER A 55 4.28 0.44 11.33
N ASP A 56 4.02 -0.86 11.25
CA ASP A 56 2.72 -1.39 10.82
C ASP A 56 1.55 -0.85 11.66
N GLU A 57 1.78 -0.60 12.96
CA GLU A 57 0.81 0.02 13.88
C GLU A 57 0.49 1.48 13.54
N GLU A 58 1.51 2.27 13.19
CA GLU A 58 1.33 3.68 12.81
C GLU A 58 0.58 3.79 11.49
N VAL A 59 0.93 2.94 10.52
CA VAL A 59 0.26 2.86 9.23
C VAL A 59 -1.21 2.46 9.41
N LEU A 60 -1.51 1.50 10.29
CA LEU A 60 -2.88 1.15 10.65
C LEU A 60 -3.66 2.34 11.21
N LYS A 61 -3.09 3.07 12.17
CA LYS A 61 -3.73 4.25 12.76
C LYS A 61 -4.01 5.32 11.70
N THR A 62 -3.03 5.65 10.85
CA THR A 62 -3.23 6.67 9.80
C THR A 62 -4.28 6.26 8.78
N ILE A 63 -4.36 4.98 8.43
CA ILE A 63 -5.42 4.45 7.55
C ILE A 63 -6.79 4.59 8.23
N GLN A 64 -6.87 4.30 9.53
CA GLN A 64 -8.11 4.45 10.32
C GLN A 64 -8.53 5.92 10.42
N GLU A 65 -7.62 6.82 10.75
CA GLU A 65 -7.86 8.27 10.83
C GLU A 65 -8.30 8.85 9.49
N SER A 66 -7.76 8.33 8.39
CA SER A 66 -8.13 8.77 7.04
C SER A 66 -9.45 8.17 6.56
N GLY A 67 -10.07 7.24 7.31
CA GLY A 67 -11.32 6.58 6.92
C GLY A 67 -11.19 5.67 5.69
N LEU A 68 -9.97 5.35 5.26
CA LEU A 68 -9.69 4.59 4.03
C LEU A 68 -9.69 3.07 4.25
N ILE A 69 -10.16 2.60 5.40
CA ILE A 69 -10.19 1.17 5.78
C ILE A 69 -11.00 0.36 4.77
N ASP A 70 -12.19 0.84 4.43
CA ASP A 70 -13.11 0.18 3.50
C ASP A 70 -12.51 0.12 2.10
N PHE A 71 -11.96 1.25 1.64
CA PHE A 71 -11.22 1.33 0.40
C PHE A 71 -10.05 0.34 0.40
N MET A 72 -9.29 0.22 1.47
CA MET A 72 -8.13 -0.66 1.51
C MET A 72 -8.50 -2.15 1.56
N LYS A 73 -9.65 -2.51 2.14
CA LYS A 73 -10.19 -3.88 2.10
C LYS A 73 -10.77 -4.26 0.74
N GLU A 74 -11.27 -3.30 -0.02
CA GLU A 74 -11.84 -3.56 -1.33
C GLU A 74 -10.75 -4.01 -2.32
N GLU A 75 -10.86 -5.26 -2.77
CA GLU A 75 -10.00 -5.84 -3.78
C GLU A 75 -10.26 -5.15 -5.12
N ALA A 76 -9.26 -4.46 -5.64
CA ALA A 76 -9.38 -3.84 -6.95
C ALA A 76 -9.40 -4.96 -8.01
N SER A 77 -10.56 -5.16 -8.64
CA SER A 77 -10.63 -6.00 -9.84
C SER A 77 -9.86 -5.32 -10.97
N VAL A 78 -8.60 -5.71 -11.14
CA VAL A 78 -7.77 -5.17 -12.21
C VAL A 78 -8.23 -5.81 -13.52
N LYS A 79 -9.19 -5.16 -14.20
CA LYS A 79 -9.46 -5.42 -15.61
C LYS A 79 -8.32 -4.77 -16.40
N PHE A 80 -7.40 -5.58 -16.88
CA PHE A 80 -6.44 -5.15 -17.89
C PHE A 80 -7.19 -5.17 -19.22
N GLU A 81 -7.35 -3.99 -19.84
CA GLU A 81 -7.74 -3.85 -21.24
C GLU A 81 -6.48 -3.76 -22.11
#